data_AF-A0A9Q0M407-F1
#
_entry.id   AF-A0A9Q0M407-F1
#
_cell.length_a   1.000
_cell.length_b   1.000
_cell.length_c   1.000
_cell.angle_alpha   90.00
_cell.angle_beta   90.00
_cell.angle_gamma   90.00
#
_symmetry.space_group_name_H-M   'P 1'
#
loop_
_entity.id
_entity.type
_entity.pdbx_description
1 polymer ?
#
loop_
_entity_poly.entity_id
_entity_poly.type
_entity_poly.pdbx_seq_one_letter_code
_entity_poly.pdbx_strand_id
1 'polypeptide(L)'
;MVQRLTYRRRLSYNTQSNRRKISKTPGGRLVYLYTKKNGSVSKCGDCKLKLRGIAYARPADLARLSHRRKTVTRAYGGSKCASCVRNRIVRAFLIEEEKIVAKMLRPQLKAGVVAAAAPAPAPVKGKGKPAPQQQTQAKTAGKGGKKSTK
;
A
#
# COMPACT_ATOMS: atom_id res chain seq x y z
N MET A 1 -22.12 49.06 8.56
CA MET A 1 -22.73 47.84 9.17
C MET A 1 -22.38 46.63 8.28
N VAL A 2 -21.91 45.51 8.84
CA VAL A 2 -21.58 44.31 8.05
C VAL A 2 -22.86 43.59 7.61
N GLN A 3 -22.93 43.17 6.34
CA GLN A 3 -24.10 42.46 5.82
C GLN A 3 -24.21 41.06 6.44
N ARG A 4 -25.30 40.79 7.15
CA ARG A 4 -25.63 39.47 7.70
C ARG A 4 -26.15 38.54 6.60
N LEU A 5 -25.86 37.24 6.73
CA LEU A 5 -26.24 36.22 5.75
C LEU A 5 -27.03 35.10 6.40
N THR A 6 -28.08 34.64 5.72
CA THR A 6 -28.91 33.50 6.12
C THR A 6 -28.64 32.28 5.26
N TYR A 7 -28.71 31.09 5.85
CA TYR A 7 -28.63 29.85 5.08
C TYR A 7 -29.83 29.72 4.15
N ARG A 8 -29.59 29.25 2.91
CA ARG A 8 -30.63 29.06 1.90
C ARG A 8 -31.22 27.65 1.90
N ARG A 9 -30.55 26.68 2.53
CA ARG A 9 -31.03 25.31 2.72
C ARG A 9 -31.72 25.18 4.07
N ARG A 10 -32.67 24.24 4.16
CA ARG A 10 -33.35 23.88 5.43
C ARG A 10 -32.38 23.47 6.55
N LEU A 11 -31.25 22.85 6.21
CA LEU A 11 -30.24 22.45 7.20
C LEU A 11 -29.50 23.68 7.77
N SER A 12 -29.75 23.97 9.05
CA SER A 12 -29.20 25.11 9.80
C SER A 12 -27.82 24.83 10.44
N TYR A 13 -27.44 23.57 10.63
CA TYR A 13 -26.22 23.21 11.35
C TYR A 13 -24.94 23.32 10.50
N ASN A 14 -23.81 23.62 11.15
CA ASN A 14 -22.48 23.67 10.53
C ASN A 14 -21.84 22.27 10.42
N THR A 15 -22.22 21.52 9.40
CA THR A 15 -21.70 20.16 9.14
C THR A 15 -20.80 20.12 7.90
N GLN A 16 -20.00 19.05 7.75
CA GLN A 16 -19.12 18.89 6.57
C GLN A 16 -19.87 18.87 5.23
N SER A 17 -21.12 18.37 5.20
CA SER A 17 -21.97 18.40 4.00
C SER A 17 -22.53 19.78 3.71
N ASN A 18 -22.59 20.64 4.72
CA ASN A 18 -23.12 21.99 4.66
C ASN A 18 -22.00 23.03 4.66
N ARG A 19 -20.85 22.76 4.04
CA ARG A 19 -19.81 23.79 3.88
C ARG A 19 -20.27 24.86 2.89
N ARG A 20 -19.91 26.12 3.15
CA ARG A 20 -20.33 27.28 2.35
C ARG A 20 -19.16 28.19 2.04
N LYS A 21 -19.24 28.90 0.92
CA LYS A 21 -18.37 30.02 0.54
C LYS A 21 -19.23 31.27 0.39
N ILE A 22 -18.80 32.39 0.94
CA ILE A 22 -19.44 33.69 0.71
C ILE A 22 -18.97 34.21 -0.65
N SER A 23 -19.91 34.56 -1.52
CA SER A 23 -19.63 35.16 -2.83
C SER A 23 -20.44 36.43 -3.00
N LYS A 24 -19.85 37.42 -3.67
CA LYS A 24 -20.59 38.57 -4.20
C LYS A 24 -21.33 38.12 -5.46
N THR A 25 -22.62 38.40 -5.54
CA THR A 25 -23.39 38.22 -6.77
C THR A 25 -23.23 39.45 -7.68
N PRO A 26 -23.52 39.33 -8.99
CA PRO A 26 -23.51 40.49 -9.89
C PRO A 26 -24.38 41.67 -9.41
N GLY A 27 -25.48 41.40 -8.72
CA GLY A 27 -26.34 42.43 -8.11
C GLY A 27 -25.79 43.03 -6.79
N GLY A 28 -24.51 42.86 -6.49
CA GLY A 28 -23.83 43.48 -5.35
C GLY A 28 -24.16 42.90 -3.97
N ARG A 29 -24.97 41.83 -3.89
CA ARG A 29 -25.37 41.20 -2.62
C ARG A 29 -24.40 40.07 -2.24
N LEU A 30 -24.06 39.94 -0.96
CA LEU A 30 -23.35 38.76 -0.46
C LEU A 30 -24.32 37.58 -0.33
N VAL A 31 -23.92 36.41 -0.81
CA VAL A 31 -24.75 35.19 -0.76
C VAL A 31 -23.88 33.96 -0.45
N TYR A 32 -24.46 32.98 0.26
CA TYR A 32 -23.83 31.67 0.44
C TYR A 32 -23.95 30.79 -0.81
N LEU A 33 -22.81 30.30 -1.29
CA LEU A 33 -22.70 29.19 -2.24
C LEU A 33 -22.33 27.91 -1.48
N TYR A 34 -23.10 26.85 -1.70
CA TYR A 34 -22.86 25.55 -1.07
C TYR A 34 -21.81 24.76 -1.84
N THR A 35 -20.69 24.49 -1.17
CA THR A 35 -19.63 23.66 -1.72
C THR A 35 -19.91 22.19 -1.40
N LYS A 36 -19.70 21.30 -2.37
CA LYS A 36 -19.74 19.85 -2.14
C LYS A 36 -18.56 19.42 -1.26
N LYS A 37 -18.66 18.24 -0.63
CA LYS A 37 -17.52 17.62 0.06
C LYS A 37 -16.37 17.38 -0.92
N ASN A 38 -15.15 17.62 -0.47
CA ASN A 38 -13.95 17.40 -1.26
C ASN A 38 -13.84 15.93 -1.68
N GLY A 39 -13.46 15.69 -2.93
CA GLY A 39 -13.14 14.36 -3.43
C GLY A 39 -11.84 13.83 -2.83
N SER A 40 -11.71 12.50 -2.82
CA SER A 40 -10.46 11.82 -2.47
C SER A 40 -9.86 11.20 -3.73
N VAL A 41 -8.54 10.97 -3.71
CA VAL A 41 -7.85 10.21 -4.76
C VAL A 41 -7.65 8.78 -4.31
N SER A 42 -7.74 7.88 -5.29
CA SER A 42 -7.45 6.46 -5.14
C SER A 42 -6.04 6.25 -4.58
N LYS A 43 -5.94 5.38 -3.57
CA LYS A 43 -4.68 5.02 -2.95
C LYS A 43 -4.14 3.73 -3.56
N CYS A 44 -2.82 3.62 -3.57
CA CYS A 44 -2.09 2.40 -3.89
C CYS A 44 -2.52 1.28 -2.94
N GLY A 45 -2.89 0.10 -3.47
CA GLY A 45 -3.32 -1.00 -2.61
C GLY A 45 -2.20 -1.60 -1.73
N ASP A 46 -0.94 -1.49 -2.14
CA ASP A 46 0.20 -2.06 -1.39
C ASP A 46 0.78 -1.01 -0.42
N CYS A 47 1.15 0.14 -0.99
CA CYS A 47 1.88 1.20 -0.33
C CYS A 47 1.01 2.29 0.29
N LYS A 48 -0.31 2.28 0.04
CA LYS A 48 -1.30 3.27 0.53
C LYS A 48 -1.02 4.74 0.16
N LEU A 49 -0.01 4.99 -0.67
CA LEU A 49 0.29 6.30 -1.25
C LEU A 49 -0.81 6.74 -2.22
N LYS A 50 -1.05 8.05 -2.33
CA LYS A 50 -2.00 8.62 -3.30
C LYS A 50 -1.47 8.38 -4.73
N LEU A 51 -2.32 7.88 -5.61
CA LEU A 51 -1.95 7.63 -7.00
C LEU A 51 -1.87 8.94 -7.78
N ARG A 52 -0.78 9.11 -8.54
CA ARG A 52 -0.56 10.27 -9.42
C ARG A 52 -1.26 10.03 -10.76
N GLY A 53 -1.74 11.11 -11.38
CA GLY A 53 -2.41 11.07 -12.69
C GLY A 53 -3.87 10.64 -12.66
N ILE A 54 -4.47 10.50 -11.46
CA ILE A 54 -5.91 10.20 -11.29
C ILE A 54 -6.61 11.46 -10.75
N ALA A 55 -7.79 11.77 -11.29
CA ALA A 55 -8.57 12.93 -10.88
C ALA A 55 -9.02 12.85 -9.40
N TYR A 56 -8.97 13.98 -8.70
CA TYR A 56 -9.60 14.16 -7.40
C TYR A 56 -11.11 14.37 -7.60
N ALA A 57 -11.91 13.36 -7.30
CA ALA A 57 -13.36 13.43 -7.50
C ALA A 57 -14.12 12.65 -6.41
N ARG A 58 -15.37 13.04 -6.18
CA ARG A 58 -16.31 12.27 -5.35
C ARG A 58 -16.83 11.08 -6.16
N PRO A 59 -17.21 9.93 -5.56
CA PRO A 59 -17.65 8.75 -6.34
C PRO A 59 -18.72 9.04 -7.41
N ALA A 60 -19.71 9.90 -7.10
CA ALA A 60 -20.75 10.29 -8.05
C ALA A 60 -20.25 11.17 -9.22
N ASP A 61 -19.20 11.96 -9.01
CA ASP A 61 -18.56 12.75 -10.07
C ASP A 61 -17.54 11.88 -10.84
N LEU A 62 -16.87 10.96 -10.14
CA LEU A 62 -15.95 9.98 -10.72
C LEU A 62 -16.68 9.07 -11.70
N ALA A 63 -17.91 8.62 -11.40
CA ALA A 63 -18.73 7.84 -12.35
C ALA A 63 -18.89 8.55 -13.70
N ARG A 64 -19.09 9.88 -13.69
CA ARG A 64 -19.33 10.72 -14.87
C ARG A 64 -18.07 11.11 -15.64
N LEU A 65 -16.88 11.00 -15.05
CA LEU A 65 -15.62 11.32 -15.75
C LEU A 65 -15.30 10.30 -16.85
N SER A 66 -14.49 10.70 -17.83
CA SER A 66 -13.97 9.78 -18.84
C SER A 66 -12.91 8.83 -18.27
N HIS A 67 -12.72 7.67 -18.91
CA HIS A 67 -11.79 6.64 -18.45
C HIS A 67 -10.35 7.16 -18.29
N ARG A 68 -9.87 7.97 -19.23
CA ARG A 68 -8.52 8.56 -19.23
C ARG A 68 -8.19 9.36 -17.96
N ARG A 69 -9.20 9.95 -17.30
CA ARG A 69 -9.02 10.71 -16.05
C ARG A 69 -9.02 9.82 -14.79
N LYS A 70 -9.45 8.57 -14.91
CA LYS A 70 -9.58 7.60 -13.80
C LYS A 70 -8.38 6.66 -13.70
N THR A 71 -7.70 6.40 -14.81
CA THR A 71 -6.65 5.38 -14.93
C THR A 71 -5.36 5.94 -15.52
N VAL A 72 -4.30 5.12 -15.47
CA VAL A 72 -3.00 5.42 -16.09
C VAL A 72 -2.67 4.30 -17.07
N THR A 73 -2.03 4.63 -18.20
CA THR A 73 -1.68 3.71 -19.30
C THR A 73 -0.49 2.80 -18.95
N ARG A 74 -0.68 1.92 -17.97
CA ARG A 74 0.28 0.86 -17.60
C ARG A 74 -0.44 -0.33 -16.95
N ALA A 75 0.25 -1.46 -16.82
CA ALA A 75 -0.24 -2.59 -16.04
C ALA A 75 -0.58 -2.17 -14.59
N TYR A 76 -1.74 -2.62 -14.09
CA TYR A 76 -2.30 -2.23 -12.79
C TYR A 76 -2.47 -0.70 -12.60
N GLY A 77 -2.65 0.04 -13.70
CA GLY A 77 -3.00 1.46 -13.68
C GLY A 77 -4.29 1.69 -12.88
N GLY A 78 -4.33 2.76 -12.07
CA GLY A 78 -5.50 3.07 -11.25
C GLY A 78 -5.56 2.39 -9.87
N SER A 79 -4.78 1.32 -9.65
CA SER A 79 -4.79 0.56 -8.38
C SER A 79 -3.42 0.48 -7.70
N LYS A 80 -2.33 0.42 -8.49
CA LYS A 80 -0.95 0.31 -7.98
C LYS A 80 -0.09 1.46 -8.46
N CYS A 81 0.88 1.88 -7.64
CA CYS A 81 1.86 2.89 -8.03
C CYS A 81 2.97 2.28 -8.90
N ALA A 82 3.77 3.11 -9.58
CA ALA A 82 4.81 2.65 -10.49
C ALA A 82 5.90 1.83 -9.78
N SER A 83 6.27 2.17 -8.54
CA SER A 83 7.27 1.41 -7.78
C SER A 83 6.76 0.03 -7.37
N CYS A 84 5.51 -0.08 -6.90
CA CYS A 84 4.92 -1.38 -6.57
C CYS A 84 4.74 -2.27 -7.80
N VAL A 85 4.40 -1.70 -8.96
CA VAL A 85 4.33 -2.47 -10.21
C VAL A 85 5.71 -2.99 -10.61
N ARG A 86 6.76 -2.16 -10.55
CA ARG A 86 8.14 -2.60 -10.80
C ARG A 86 8.56 -3.73 -9.86
N ASN A 87 8.32 -3.58 -8.56
CA ASN A 87 8.67 -4.62 -7.59
C ASN A 87 7.91 -5.93 -7.85
N ARG A 88 6.66 -5.88 -8.32
CA ARG A 88 5.90 -7.09 -8.70
C ARG A 88 6.52 -7.78 -9.91
N ILE A 89 6.90 -7.03 -10.93
CA ILE A 89 7.52 -7.57 -12.15
C ILE A 89 8.85 -8.24 -11.80
N VAL A 90 9.73 -7.53 -11.09
CA VAL A 90 11.07 -8.06 -10.72
C VAL A 90 10.94 -9.28 -9.80
N ARG A 91 10.06 -9.24 -8.79
CA ARG A 91 9.85 -10.40 -7.92
C ARG A 91 9.29 -11.60 -8.67
N ALA A 92 8.33 -11.40 -9.56
CA ALA A 92 7.76 -12.50 -10.36
C ALA A 92 8.85 -13.15 -11.20
N PHE A 93 9.66 -12.35 -11.90
CA PHE A 93 10.77 -12.83 -12.71
C PHE A 93 11.79 -13.61 -11.89
N LEU A 94 12.36 -13.02 -10.82
CA LEU A 94 13.39 -13.68 -10.02
C LEU A 94 12.90 -14.97 -9.37
N ILE A 95 11.66 -14.99 -8.88
CA ILE A 95 11.07 -16.19 -8.28
C ILE A 95 10.86 -17.29 -9.33
N GLU A 96 10.51 -16.92 -10.57
CA GLU A 96 10.39 -17.90 -11.65
C GLU A 96 11.75 -18.47 -12.05
N GLU A 97 12.78 -17.64 -12.16
CA GLU A 97 14.16 -18.07 -12.44
C GLU A 97 14.69 -19.00 -11.33
N GLU A 98 14.56 -18.60 -10.07
CA GLU A 98 14.94 -19.43 -8.92
C GLU A 98 14.19 -20.77 -8.91
N LYS A 99 12.90 -20.77 -9.27
CA LYS A 99 12.10 -22.01 -9.39
C LYS A 99 12.60 -22.92 -10.50
N ILE A 100 13.00 -22.37 -11.65
CA ILE A 100 13.53 -23.15 -12.78
C ILE A 100 14.88 -23.76 -12.38
N VAL A 101 15.79 -22.96 -11.83
CA VAL A 101 17.10 -23.42 -11.34
C VAL A 101 16.92 -24.51 -10.29
N ALA A 102 16.04 -24.31 -9.31
CA ALA A 102 15.76 -25.31 -8.29
C ALA A 102 15.20 -26.60 -8.89
N LYS A 103 14.32 -26.53 -9.91
CA LYS A 103 13.81 -27.72 -10.61
C LYS A 103 14.91 -28.48 -11.35
N MET A 104 15.89 -27.79 -11.94
CA MET A 104 17.00 -28.41 -12.66
C MET A 104 18.06 -29.00 -11.72
N LEU A 105 18.37 -28.36 -10.60
CA LEU A 105 19.37 -28.83 -9.65
C LEU A 105 18.88 -30.02 -8.79
N ARG A 106 17.58 -30.04 -8.43
CA ARG A 106 16.97 -31.11 -7.62
C ARG A 106 17.22 -32.53 -8.14
N PRO A 107 17.03 -32.86 -9.43
CA PRO A 107 17.33 -34.19 -9.95
C PRO A 107 18.83 -34.50 -9.96
N GLN A 108 19.70 -33.51 -10.28
CA GLN A 108 21.15 -33.74 -10.27
C GLN A 108 21.67 -34.03 -8.86
N LEU A 109 21.20 -33.30 -7.85
CA LEU A 109 21.54 -33.57 -6.46
C LEU A 109 21.01 -34.95 -6.02
N LYS A 110 19.77 -35.31 -6.37
CA LYS A 110 19.23 -36.65 -6.09
C LYS A 110 20.05 -37.77 -6.73
N ALA A 111 20.53 -37.58 -7.97
CA ALA A 111 21.41 -38.51 -8.66
C ALA A 111 22.83 -38.55 -8.02
N GLY A 112 23.33 -37.41 -7.52
CA GLY A 112 24.62 -37.35 -6.82
C GLY A 112 24.61 -38.02 -5.44
N VAL A 113 23.50 -37.96 -4.69
CA VAL A 113 23.41 -38.62 -3.37
C VAL A 113 23.34 -40.14 -3.49
N VAL A 114 22.77 -40.70 -4.58
CA VAL A 114 22.80 -42.15 -4.82
C VAL A 114 24.17 -42.67 -5.27
N ALA A 115 25.04 -41.82 -5.83
CA ALA A 115 26.43 -42.19 -6.11
C ALA A 115 27.33 -42.16 -4.86
N ALA A 116 27.00 -41.34 -3.85
CA ALA A 116 27.75 -41.26 -2.59
C ALA A 116 27.31 -42.29 -1.53
N ALA A 117 26.23 -43.03 -1.77
CA ALA A 117 25.72 -44.08 -0.89
C ALA A 117 26.22 -45.48 -1.30
N ALA A 118 27.54 -45.65 -1.43
CA ALA A 118 28.18 -46.97 -1.34
C ALA A 118 28.63 -47.18 0.11
N PRO A 119 28.36 -48.34 0.74
CA PRO A 119 28.57 -48.51 2.19
C PRO A 119 30.06 -48.61 2.53
N ALA A 120 30.60 -47.61 3.24
CA ALA A 120 31.91 -47.72 3.89
C ALA A 120 31.78 -48.45 5.25
N PRO A 121 32.73 -49.31 5.64
CA PRO A 121 32.69 -50.09 6.88
C PRO A 121 32.89 -49.23 8.15
N ALA A 122 32.45 -49.80 9.29
CA ALA A 122 32.18 -49.23 10.61
C ALA A 122 33.23 -48.28 11.28
N PRO A 123 32.81 -47.44 12.25
CA PRO A 123 33.64 -46.39 12.86
C PRO A 123 34.52 -46.88 14.02
N VAL A 124 35.78 -46.42 14.06
CA VAL A 124 36.69 -46.64 15.20
C VAL A 124 36.66 -45.44 16.16
N LYS A 125 36.57 -45.74 17.46
CA LYS A 125 36.39 -44.80 18.59
C LYS A 125 37.58 -43.84 18.76
N GLY A 126 37.30 -42.55 18.99
CA GLY A 126 38.30 -41.54 19.37
C GLY A 126 37.71 -40.31 20.06
N LYS A 127 37.66 -40.38 21.41
CA LYS A 127 37.51 -39.38 22.48
C LYS A 127 37.31 -37.87 22.14
N GLY A 128 36.34 -37.25 22.84
CA GLY A 128 36.49 -35.91 23.43
C GLY A 128 35.60 -34.80 22.88
N LYS A 129 34.47 -34.53 23.56
CA LYS A 129 33.57 -33.38 23.37
C LYS A 129 34.17 -32.12 24.06
N PRO A 130 33.75 -30.90 23.69
CA PRO A 130 32.57 -30.33 24.36
C PRO A 130 31.56 -29.65 23.43
N ALA A 131 30.42 -29.34 24.04
CA ALA A 131 29.08 -29.09 23.49
C ALA A 131 28.86 -27.60 23.04
N PRO A 132 27.70 -27.26 22.45
CA PRO A 132 27.53 -26.17 21.48
C PRO A 132 27.10 -24.83 22.11
N GLN A 133 27.52 -23.71 21.52
CA GLN A 133 26.97 -22.39 21.84
C GLN A 133 25.65 -22.18 21.10
N GLN A 134 24.56 -22.18 21.87
CA GLN A 134 23.23 -21.76 21.44
C GLN A 134 23.18 -20.22 21.41
N GLN A 135 22.91 -19.61 20.25
CA GLN A 135 22.40 -18.24 20.23
C GLN A 135 20.87 -18.30 20.27
N THR A 136 20.33 -18.20 21.47
CA THR A 136 18.92 -17.91 21.75
C THR A 136 18.66 -16.40 21.68
N GLN A 137 17.40 -16.07 21.40
CA GLN A 137 16.89 -14.78 20.94
C GLN A 137 16.85 -13.71 22.05
N ALA A 138 17.08 -12.44 21.70
CA ALA A 138 16.58 -11.30 22.46
C ALA A 138 15.47 -10.58 21.68
N LYS A 139 14.23 -11.00 21.93
CA LYS A 139 13.04 -10.15 21.75
C LYS A 139 12.96 -9.23 22.97
N THR A 140 13.25 -7.95 22.84
CA THR A 140 12.84 -6.94 23.82
C THR A 140 11.58 -6.24 23.34
N ALA A 141 10.47 -6.59 23.99
CA ALA A 141 9.25 -5.81 23.99
C ALA A 141 9.49 -4.49 24.75
N GLY A 142 9.30 -3.36 24.08
CA GLY A 142 9.23 -2.04 24.70
C GLY A 142 7.82 -1.47 24.55
N LYS A 143 6.98 -1.69 25.56
CA LYS A 143 5.70 -1.00 25.76
C LYS A 143 5.97 0.36 26.40
N GLY A 144 5.25 1.38 25.94
CA GLY A 144 4.81 2.49 26.80
C GLY A 144 5.28 3.88 26.39
N GLY A 145 4.32 4.76 26.12
CA GLY A 145 4.59 6.19 26.05
C GLY A 145 3.53 7.03 25.34
N LYS A 146 2.30 7.07 25.85
CA LYS A 146 1.34 8.14 25.55
C LYS A 146 2.02 9.50 25.80
N LYS A 147 1.97 10.42 24.83
CA LYS A 147 1.84 11.85 25.13
C LYS A 147 0.83 12.49 24.20
N SER A 148 -0.28 12.84 24.83
CA SER A 148 -1.32 13.77 24.43
C SER A 148 -0.83 15.23 24.45
N THR A 149 -1.63 16.11 23.85
CA THR A 149 -1.58 17.59 23.79
C THR A 149 -0.69 18.12 22.67
N LYS A 150 -1.14 19.04 21.80
CA LYS A 150 -2.16 20.09 21.89
C LYS A 150 -2.93 20.24 20.58
#